data_AF-A0A0D1DZE0-F1
#
_entry.id   AF-A0A0D1DZE0-F1
#
_cell.length_a   1.000
_cell.length_b   1.000
_cell.length_c   1.000
_cell.angle_alpha   90.00
_cell.angle_beta   90.00
_cell.angle_gamma   90.00
#
_symmetry.space_group_name_H-M   'P 1'
#
loop_
_entity.id
_entity.type
_entity.pdbx_description
1 polymer ?
#
loop_
_entity_poly.entity_id
_entity_poly.type
_entity_poly.pdbx_seq_one_letter_code
_entity_poly.pdbx_strand_id
1 'polypeptide(L)'
;MSLLRQAAAGASRSSAVLRTTSTPLRHLSTSRVNASKDPQLGDYPDLPFVSQQQRKYSPKWWDPQEKRNFGETPHEQDDVLSVWAPDVHAIPATSALRQFLVAIGVVVLFGSTVYAATPEKPALPRTYPRDGLATELGGEQVAAPKEGAFSADAEADDEEEDE
;
A
#
# COMPACT_ATOMS: atom_id res chain seq x y z
N MET A 1 38.64 -47.68 33.71
CA MET A 1 38.05 -47.12 32.47
C MET A 1 37.43 -45.77 32.81
N SER A 2 38.11 -44.70 32.39
CA SER A 2 37.72 -43.30 32.54
C SER A 2 36.73 -42.94 31.43
N LEU A 3 35.56 -42.36 31.74
CA LEU A 3 34.80 -41.56 30.77
C LEU A 3 34.01 -40.41 31.46
N LEU A 4 34.60 -39.23 31.28
CA LEU A 4 34.05 -37.88 31.05
C LEU A 4 32.71 -37.46 31.70
N ARG A 5 32.82 -36.47 32.60
CA ARG A 5 31.78 -35.49 32.91
C ARG A 5 31.79 -34.42 31.80
N GLN A 6 30.66 -34.22 31.13
CA GLN A 6 30.51 -33.12 30.18
C GLN A 6 29.85 -31.93 30.88
N ALA A 7 30.59 -30.84 31.04
CA ALA A 7 30.07 -29.57 31.52
C ALA A 7 29.54 -28.76 30.32
N ALA A 8 28.25 -28.42 30.33
CA ALA A 8 27.68 -27.49 29.36
C ALA A 8 28.03 -26.05 29.78
N ALA A 9 28.95 -25.41 29.05
CA ALA A 9 29.23 -23.99 29.20
C ALA A 9 28.18 -23.17 28.44
N GLY A 10 27.62 -22.16 29.11
CA GLY A 10 26.53 -21.33 28.61
C GLY A 10 26.93 -20.38 27.49
N ALA A 11 25.93 -20.02 26.68
CA ALA A 11 26.00 -18.89 25.76
C ALA A 11 24.90 -17.89 26.12
N SER A 12 25.25 -16.85 26.88
CA SER A 12 24.38 -15.71 27.12
C SER A 12 24.40 -14.83 25.87
N ARG A 13 23.30 -14.81 25.10
CA ARG A 13 23.14 -13.93 23.95
C ARG A 13 22.76 -12.53 24.45
N SER A 14 23.74 -11.69 24.71
CA SER A 14 23.52 -10.26 24.92
C SER A 14 23.20 -9.59 23.58
N SER A 15 21.91 -9.38 23.30
CA SER A 15 21.45 -8.55 22.18
C SER A 15 21.60 -7.07 22.56
N ALA A 16 22.68 -6.43 22.11
CA ALA A 16 22.83 -4.98 22.19
C ALA A 16 21.91 -4.32 21.15
N VAL A 17 20.77 -3.80 21.59
CA VAL A 17 19.89 -2.98 20.76
C VAL A 17 20.47 -1.57 20.71
N LEU A 18 21.12 -1.22 19.60
CA LEU A 18 21.55 0.15 19.32
C LEU A 18 20.31 0.97 18.96
N ARG A 19 19.85 1.82 19.90
CA ARG A 19 18.78 2.79 19.67
C ARG A 19 19.38 4.02 19.01
N THR A 20 19.34 4.09 17.69
CA THR A 20 19.73 5.28 16.94
C THR A 20 18.57 6.27 16.94
N THR A 21 18.63 7.30 17.78
CA THR A 21 17.72 8.45 17.70
C THR A 21 18.20 9.37 16.57
N SER A 22 17.82 9.07 15.33
CA SER A 22 17.92 10.06 14.26
C SER A 22 16.73 11.00 14.36
N THR A 23 17.00 12.29 14.55
CA THR A 23 16.00 13.35 14.35
C THR A 23 15.91 13.59 12.85
N PRO A 24 14.81 13.23 12.16
CA PRO A 24 14.68 13.58 10.76
C PRO A 24 14.45 15.09 10.67
N LEU A 25 15.44 15.83 10.15
CA LEU A 25 15.23 17.15 9.56
C LEU A 25 14.29 16.95 8.36
N ARG A 26 13.01 17.26 8.57
CA ARG A 26 11.95 17.07 7.57
C ARG A 26 12.00 18.20 6.57
N HIS A 27 12.54 17.93 5.38
CA HIS A 27 12.35 18.78 4.22
C HIS A 27 11.19 18.19 3.43
N LEU A 28 10.02 18.85 3.46
CA LEU A 28 9.03 18.60 2.42
C LEU A 28 9.73 18.96 1.11
N SER A 29 9.88 17.98 0.22
CA SER A 29 10.36 18.23 -1.14
C SER A 29 9.19 18.79 -1.94
N THR A 30 8.87 20.07 -1.70
CA THR A 30 8.61 20.93 -2.84
C THR A 30 9.97 21.10 -3.52
N SER A 31 9.98 21.09 -4.86
CA SER A 31 11.18 21.38 -5.65
C SER A 31 12.01 22.46 -4.96
N ARG A 32 13.32 22.22 -4.76
CA ARG A 32 14.28 23.29 -4.47
C ARG A 32 14.32 24.19 -5.71
N VAL A 33 13.27 24.96 -5.90
CA VAL A 33 13.27 26.14 -6.72
C VAL A 33 14.24 27.06 -6.01
N ASN A 34 15.13 27.64 -6.80
CA ASN A 34 16.27 28.42 -6.39
C ASN A 34 15.97 29.36 -5.21
N ALA A 35 16.98 29.66 -4.39
CA ALA A 35 16.94 30.57 -3.25
C ALA A 35 16.58 32.05 -3.59
N SER A 36 15.95 32.29 -4.74
CA SER A 36 15.35 33.54 -5.17
C SER A 36 13.90 33.60 -4.73
N LYS A 37 13.54 34.70 -4.06
CA LYS A 37 12.15 35.07 -3.70
C LYS A 37 11.22 34.84 -4.90
N ASP A 38 10.06 34.22 -4.66
CA ASP A 38 9.04 34.03 -5.70
C ASP A 38 8.70 35.39 -6.36
N PRO A 39 8.89 35.53 -7.69
CA PRO A 39 8.56 36.76 -8.41
C PRO A 39 7.09 37.20 -8.25
N GLN A 40 6.16 36.27 -8.00
CA GLN A 40 4.73 36.58 -7.81
C GLN A 40 4.43 37.18 -6.43
N LEU A 41 5.35 37.06 -5.48
CA LEU A 41 5.18 37.49 -4.10
C LEU A 41 5.27 39.01 -3.91
N GLY A 42 5.91 39.72 -4.85
CA GLY A 42 6.10 41.17 -4.80
C GLY A 42 6.77 41.61 -3.48
N ASP A 43 6.09 42.47 -2.72
CA ASP A 43 6.56 42.98 -1.42
C ASP A 43 6.17 42.08 -0.22
N TYR A 44 5.36 41.06 -0.43
CA TYR A 44 4.97 40.14 0.66
C TYR A 44 6.21 39.38 1.18
N PRO A 45 6.32 39.12 2.49
CA PRO A 45 7.46 38.38 3.03
C PRO A 45 7.46 36.92 2.55
N ASP A 46 8.64 36.38 2.30
CA ASP A 46 8.86 34.97 1.95
C ASP A 46 8.98 34.16 3.25
N LEU A 47 7.88 33.48 3.63
CA LEU A 47 7.82 32.69 4.86
C LEU A 47 8.31 31.26 4.61
N PRO A 48 8.83 30.56 5.64
CA PRO A 48 9.21 29.17 5.47
C PRO A 48 7.98 28.28 5.24
N PHE A 49 8.05 27.42 4.22
CA PHE A 49 7.02 26.45 3.87
C PHE A 49 6.89 25.34 4.93
N VAL A 50 6.23 25.66 6.04
CA VAL A 50 6.04 24.79 7.20
C VAL A 50 4.58 24.82 7.62
N SER A 51 3.95 23.65 7.65
CA SER A 51 2.54 23.55 8.05
C SER A 51 2.35 23.87 9.53
N GLN A 52 1.26 24.57 9.83
CA GLN A 52 0.81 24.88 11.18
C GLN A 52 0.53 23.62 12.01
N GLN A 53 0.22 22.50 11.37
CA GLN A 53 0.05 21.21 12.03
C GLN A 53 1.30 20.80 12.83
N GLN A 54 2.50 21.16 12.36
CA GLN A 54 3.76 20.85 13.03
C GLN A 54 4.00 21.67 14.31
N ARG A 55 3.26 22.76 14.51
CA ARG A 55 3.35 23.54 15.75
C ARG A 55 2.87 22.70 16.92
N LYS A 56 3.60 22.80 18.03
CA LYS A 56 3.19 22.21 19.29
C LYS A 56 1.88 22.85 19.74
N TYR A 57 0.93 22.03 20.15
CA TYR A 57 -0.30 22.51 20.76
C TYR A 57 0.00 23.30 22.05
N SER A 58 -0.64 24.46 22.19
CA SER A 58 -0.52 25.34 23.35
C SER A 58 -1.82 26.12 23.56
N PRO A 59 -2.40 26.16 24.77
CA PRO A 59 -3.59 26.98 25.03
C PRO A 59 -3.29 28.49 25.03
N LYS A 60 -2.02 28.89 24.87
CA LYS A 60 -1.60 30.31 24.81
C LYS A 60 -1.71 30.92 23.42
N TRP A 61 -1.96 30.11 22.39
CA TRP A 61 -2.26 30.63 21.06
C TRP A 61 -3.51 31.50 21.14
N TRP A 62 -3.52 32.61 20.42
CA TRP A 62 -4.72 33.44 20.31
C TRP A 62 -5.88 32.64 19.71
N ASP A 63 -5.58 31.83 18.68
CA ASP A 63 -6.47 30.78 18.18
C ASP A 63 -5.81 29.40 18.42
N PRO A 64 -6.26 28.65 19.43
CA PRO A 64 -5.76 27.30 19.72
C PRO A 64 -6.05 26.27 18.63
N GLN A 65 -7.12 26.44 17.85
CA GLN A 65 -7.50 25.49 16.79
C GLN A 65 -6.56 25.62 15.60
N GLU A 66 -6.31 26.86 15.15
CA GLU A 66 -5.38 27.16 14.06
C GLU A 66 -3.90 27.18 14.50
N LYS A 67 -3.64 27.11 15.81
CA LYS A 67 -2.29 27.24 16.42
C LYS A 67 -1.60 28.54 15.99
N ARG A 68 -2.34 29.65 15.98
CA ARG A 68 -1.91 30.96 15.45
C ARG A 68 -2.06 32.09 16.46
N ASN A 69 -1.18 33.09 16.37
CA ASN A 69 -1.28 34.33 17.15
C ASN A 69 -1.93 35.47 16.35
N PHE A 70 -2.57 36.40 17.05
CA PHE A 70 -3.11 37.61 16.42
C PHE A 70 -1.98 38.51 15.89
N GLY A 71 -2.12 39.01 14.67
CA GLY A 71 -1.12 39.87 14.01
C GLY A 71 0.09 39.11 13.42
N GLU A 72 0.11 37.78 13.49
CA GLU A 72 1.08 36.97 12.77
C GLU A 72 0.83 37.04 11.26
N THR A 73 1.89 37.21 10.47
CA THR A 73 1.79 37.21 9.00
C THR A 73 1.54 35.79 8.51
N PRO A 74 0.45 35.52 7.76
CA PRO A 74 0.20 34.20 7.21
C PRO A 74 1.20 33.86 6.10
N HIS A 75 1.40 32.58 5.82
CA HIS A 75 2.15 32.18 4.62
C HIS A 75 1.34 32.54 3.37
N GLU A 76 1.99 32.75 2.23
CA GLU A 76 1.31 33.03 0.96
C GLU A 76 0.43 31.87 0.48
N GLN A 77 0.67 30.67 1.01
CA GLN A 77 -0.06 29.42 0.77
C GLN A 77 -0.60 28.88 2.10
N ASP A 78 -1.20 29.75 2.91
CA ASP A 78 -1.76 29.41 4.23
C ASP A 78 -2.86 28.34 4.14
N ASP A 79 -3.58 28.26 3.02
CA ASP A 79 -4.60 27.24 2.76
C ASP A 79 -4.02 25.82 2.77
N VAL A 80 -2.91 25.61 2.09
CA VAL A 80 -2.18 24.32 2.01
C VAL A 80 -1.41 24.03 3.30
N LEU A 81 -1.00 25.07 4.04
CA LEU A 81 -0.22 24.93 5.27
C LEU A 81 -1.07 24.99 6.55
N SER A 82 -2.36 25.23 6.44
CA SER A 82 -3.31 25.31 7.55
C SER A 82 -3.39 24.02 8.36
N VAL A 83 -4.01 24.10 9.54
CA VAL A 83 -4.32 22.90 10.33
C VAL A 83 -5.36 22.02 9.64
N TRP A 84 -6.21 22.61 8.79
CA TRP A 84 -7.27 21.93 8.05
C TRP A 84 -6.81 21.30 6.72
N ALA A 85 -5.58 21.58 6.30
CA ALA A 85 -4.98 20.96 5.14
C ALA A 85 -4.77 19.44 5.34
N PRO A 86 -4.43 18.68 4.28
CA PRO A 86 -4.02 17.30 4.42
C PRO A 86 -2.91 17.11 5.47
N ASP A 87 -2.96 15.99 6.20
CA ASP A 87 -2.07 15.77 7.35
C ASP A 87 -0.60 15.61 6.93
N VAL A 88 0.30 16.19 7.71
CA VAL A 88 1.75 16.14 7.46
C VAL A 88 2.36 14.92 8.14
N HIS A 89 2.72 13.95 7.31
CA HIS A 89 3.28 12.69 7.76
C HIS A 89 4.76 12.79 8.12
N ALA A 90 5.18 12.03 9.14
CA ALA A 90 6.58 11.99 9.58
C ALA A 90 7.51 11.23 8.61
N ILE A 91 6.93 10.32 7.81
CA ILE A 91 7.65 9.42 6.92
C ILE A 91 7.81 10.11 5.56
N PRO A 92 9.00 10.10 4.94
CA PRO A 92 9.17 10.67 3.61
C PRO A 92 8.34 9.91 2.58
N ALA A 93 7.67 10.66 1.69
CA ALA A 93 6.73 10.11 0.71
C ALA A 93 7.34 9.00 -0.16
N THR A 94 8.62 9.13 -0.55
CA THR A 94 9.35 8.14 -1.34
C THR A 94 9.50 6.80 -0.62
N SER A 95 9.77 6.83 0.70
CA SER A 95 9.87 5.63 1.52
C SER A 95 8.49 4.98 1.69
N ALA A 96 7.46 5.77 1.99
CA ALA A 96 6.10 5.27 2.16
C ALA A 96 5.60 4.59 0.88
N LEU A 97 5.78 5.24 -0.28
CA LEU A 97 5.39 4.70 -1.57
C LEU A 97 6.15 3.40 -1.89
N ARG A 98 7.47 3.38 -1.67
CA ARG A 98 8.29 2.18 -1.89
C ARG A 98 7.80 1.01 -1.04
N GLN A 99 7.55 1.23 0.25
CA GLN A 99 7.08 0.18 1.16
C GLN A 99 5.69 -0.33 0.75
N PHE A 100 4.81 0.57 0.36
CA PHE A 100 3.47 0.23 -0.12
C PHE A 100 3.51 -0.62 -1.39
N LEU A 101 4.30 -0.22 -2.39
CA LEU A 101 4.46 -0.97 -3.64
C LEU A 101 5.10 -2.33 -3.41
N VAL A 102 6.09 -2.43 -2.51
CA VAL A 102 6.69 -3.72 -2.16
C VAL A 102 5.66 -4.64 -1.50
N ALA A 103 4.86 -4.11 -0.57
CA ALA A 103 3.83 -4.90 0.11
C ALA A 103 2.79 -5.45 -0.88
N ILE A 104 2.24 -4.60 -1.76
CA ILE A 104 1.31 -5.03 -2.80
C ILE A 104 1.99 -6.02 -3.76
N GLY A 105 3.22 -5.72 -4.19
CA GLY A 105 3.97 -6.57 -5.10
C GLY A 105 4.17 -7.97 -4.54
N VAL A 106 4.49 -8.12 -3.25
CA VAL A 106 4.63 -9.43 -2.60
C VAL A 106 3.30 -10.18 -2.58
N VAL A 107 2.19 -9.52 -2.25
CA VAL A 107 0.86 -10.15 -2.20
C VAL A 107 0.43 -10.63 -3.59
N VAL A 108 0.59 -9.78 -4.61
CA VAL A 108 0.24 -10.11 -6.00
C VAL A 108 1.13 -11.22 -6.55
N LEU A 109 2.44 -11.13 -6.33
CA LEU A 109 3.38 -12.16 -6.76
C LEU A 109 3.05 -13.50 -6.12
N PHE A 110 2.82 -13.52 -4.80
CA PHE A 110 2.44 -14.73 -4.09
C PHE A 110 1.11 -15.29 -4.62
N GLY A 111 0.07 -14.47 -4.73
CA GLY A 111 -1.25 -14.88 -5.24
C GLY A 111 -1.18 -15.45 -6.67
N SER A 112 -0.45 -14.77 -7.57
CA SER A 112 -0.25 -15.24 -8.95
C SER A 112 0.53 -16.55 -9.02
N THR A 113 1.54 -16.72 -8.16
CA THR A 113 2.36 -17.94 -8.12
C THR A 113 1.54 -19.12 -7.61
N VAL A 114 0.75 -18.92 -6.56
CA VAL A 114 -0.17 -19.94 -6.04
C VAL A 114 -1.21 -20.30 -7.07
N TYR A 115 -1.80 -19.31 -7.76
CA TYR A 115 -2.77 -19.55 -8.82
C TYR A 115 -2.17 -20.38 -9.96
N ALA A 116 -0.99 -20.02 -10.47
CA ALA A 116 -0.32 -20.75 -11.54
C ALA A 116 0.14 -22.15 -11.12
N ALA A 117 0.45 -22.36 -9.85
CA ALA A 117 0.85 -23.67 -9.31
C ALA A 117 -0.35 -24.53 -8.84
N THR A 118 -1.58 -24.01 -8.90
CA THR A 118 -2.76 -24.76 -8.48
C THR A 118 -3.09 -25.80 -9.55
N PRO A 119 -3.13 -27.11 -9.20
CA PRO A 119 -3.49 -28.14 -10.17
C PRO A 119 -4.96 -27.99 -10.57
N GLU A 120 -5.28 -28.48 -11.76
CA GLU A 120 -6.66 -28.53 -12.21
C GLU A 120 -7.52 -29.37 -11.24
N LYS A 121 -8.77 -28.94 -11.07
CA LYS A 121 -9.70 -29.62 -10.18
C LYS A 121 -9.94 -31.03 -10.73
N PRO A 122 -9.69 -32.10 -9.95
CA PRO A 122 -9.82 -33.49 -10.40
C PRO A 122 -11.28 -33.95 -10.59
N ALA A 123 -12.24 -33.03 -10.49
CA ALA A 123 -13.66 -33.29 -10.62
C ALA A 123 -14.21 -32.45 -11.78
N LEU A 124 -14.95 -33.11 -12.66
CA LEU A 124 -15.69 -32.41 -13.70
C LEU A 124 -16.64 -31.37 -13.08
N PRO A 125 -16.78 -30.18 -13.69
CA PRO A 125 -17.80 -29.23 -13.28
C PRO A 125 -19.19 -29.86 -13.36
N ARG A 126 -20.10 -29.41 -12.50
CA ARG A 126 -21.44 -29.96 -12.42
C ARG A 126 -22.21 -29.64 -13.70
N THR A 127 -22.70 -30.68 -14.36
CA THR A 127 -23.61 -30.58 -15.50
C THR A 127 -25.06 -30.64 -15.03
N TYR A 128 -25.95 -30.09 -15.85
CA TYR A 128 -27.38 -30.05 -15.56
C TYR A 128 -28.23 -30.55 -16.75
N PRO A 129 -29.35 -31.26 -16.47
CA PRO A 129 -30.25 -31.76 -17.50
C PRO A 129 -31.04 -30.62 -18.15
N ARG A 130 -31.80 -30.92 -19.21
CA ARG A 130 -32.67 -29.94 -19.92
C ARG A 130 -31.89 -28.73 -20.44
N ASP A 131 -30.82 -29.02 -21.17
CA ASP A 131 -29.96 -28.02 -21.82
C ASP A 131 -29.48 -26.94 -20.83
N GLY A 132 -28.87 -27.37 -19.72
CA GLY A 132 -28.31 -26.44 -18.76
C GLY A 132 -29.35 -25.65 -17.94
N LEU A 133 -30.59 -26.14 -17.80
CA LEU A 133 -31.67 -25.41 -17.13
C LEU A 133 -32.00 -24.06 -17.80
N ALA A 134 -31.75 -23.90 -19.11
CA ALA A 134 -31.96 -22.64 -19.84
C ALA A 134 -33.33 -22.01 -19.57
N THR A 135 -34.41 -22.80 -19.59
CA THR A 135 -35.78 -22.30 -19.32
C THR A 135 -35.96 -21.77 -17.90
N GLU A 136 -35.31 -22.39 -16.92
CA GLU A 136 -35.44 -22.02 -15.49
C GLU A 136 -34.55 -20.85 -15.11
N LEU A 137 -33.41 -20.70 -15.80
CA LEU A 137 -32.40 -19.66 -15.53
C LEU A 137 -32.63 -18.37 -16.33
N GLY A 138 -33.68 -18.30 -17.14
CA GLY A 138 -34.08 -17.09 -17.87
C GLY A 138 -33.57 -17.01 -19.31
N GLY A 139 -33.15 -18.13 -19.90
CA GLY A 139 -32.76 -18.26 -21.30
C GLY A 139 -31.38 -18.90 -21.49
N GLU A 140 -31.04 -19.18 -22.74
CA GLU A 140 -29.78 -19.83 -23.14
C GLU A 140 -28.53 -19.03 -22.69
N GLN A 141 -28.62 -17.70 -22.60
CA GLN A 141 -27.49 -16.85 -22.19
C GLN A 141 -27.05 -17.03 -20.73
N VAL A 142 -27.90 -17.62 -19.90
CA VAL A 142 -27.63 -17.87 -18.47
C VAL A 142 -27.64 -19.36 -18.17
N ALA A 143 -27.70 -20.21 -19.19
CA ALA A 143 -27.75 -21.66 -19.02
C ALA A 143 -26.46 -22.17 -18.36
N ALA A 144 -26.63 -23.11 -17.44
CA ALA A 144 -25.53 -23.85 -16.84
C ALA A 144 -24.94 -24.86 -17.86
N PRO A 145 -23.76 -25.44 -17.61
CA PRO A 145 -23.22 -26.46 -18.50
C PRO A 145 -24.16 -27.66 -18.66
N LYS A 146 -24.47 -28.03 -19.91
CA LYS A 146 -25.32 -29.18 -20.23
C LYS A 146 -24.59 -30.52 -20.04
N GLU A 147 -25.35 -31.59 -19.85
CA GLU A 147 -24.80 -32.95 -19.84
C GLU A 147 -24.10 -33.26 -21.17
N GLY A 148 -22.89 -33.82 -21.10
CA GLY A 148 -22.06 -34.15 -22.28
C GLY A 148 -21.32 -32.97 -22.92
N ALA A 149 -21.42 -31.75 -22.38
CA ALA A 149 -20.67 -30.60 -22.92
C ALA A 149 -19.15 -30.85 -22.93
N PHE A 150 -18.60 -31.28 -21.79
CA PHE A 150 -17.16 -31.46 -21.61
C PHE A 150 -16.58 -32.72 -22.28
N SER A 151 -17.42 -33.65 -22.74
CA SER A 151 -16.97 -34.80 -23.55
C SER A 151 -16.98 -34.49 -25.05
N ALA A 152 -17.84 -33.59 -25.50
CA ALA A 152 -17.90 -33.18 -26.90
C ALA A 152 -16.72 -32.28 -27.28
N ASP A 153 -16.27 -31.42 -26.36
CA ASP A 153 -15.10 -30.56 -26.60
C ASP A 153 -13.79 -31.37 -26.69
N ALA A 154 -13.66 -32.46 -25.93
CA ALA A 154 -12.48 -33.32 -25.98
C ALA A 154 -12.33 -34.07 -27.32
N GLU A 155 -13.45 -34.58 -27.87
CA GLU A 155 -13.43 -35.25 -29.18
C GLU A 155 -13.18 -34.27 -30.34
N ALA A 156 -13.58 -33.00 -30.19
CA ALA A 156 -13.32 -31.96 -31.19
C ALA A 156 -11.86 -31.49 -31.20
N ASP A 157 -11.23 -31.38 -30.03
CA ASP A 157 -9.79 -31.05 -29.93
C ASP A 157 -8.91 -32.20 -30.47
N ASP A 158 -9.29 -33.47 -30.24
CA ASP A 158 -8.57 -34.63 -30.78
C ASP A 158 -8.68 -34.74 -32.32
N GLU A 159 -9.80 -34.33 -32.91
CA GLU A 159 -9.99 -34.30 -34.38
C GLU A 159 -9.18 -33.19 -35.09
N GLU A 160 -8.90 -32.06 -34.43
CA GLU A 160 -8.08 -30.97 -34.98
C GLU A 160 -6.56 -31.24 -34.89
N GLU A 161 -6.10 -32.12 -33.99
CA GLU A 161 -4.68 -32.51 -33.91
C GLU A 161 -4.24 -33.53 -34.98
N ASP A 162 -5.20 -34.22 -35.62
CA ASP A 162 -4.97 -35.29 -36.60
C ASP A 162 -5.04 -34.83 -38.09
N GLU A 163 -5.25 -33.52 -38.38
CA GLU A 163 -5.17 -32.90 -39.73
C GLU A 163 -3.85 -32.12 -39.97
#